data_AF-A0A954TPA4-F1
#
_entry.id   AF-A0A954TPA4-F1
#
_cell.length_a   1.000
_cell.length_b   1.000
_cell.length_c   1.000
_cell.angle_alpha   90.00
_cell.angle_beta   90.00
_cell.angle_gamma   90.00
#
_symmetry.space_group_name_H-M   'P 1'
#
loop_
_entity.id
_entity.type
_entity.pdbx_description
1 polymer ?
#
loop_
_entity_poly.entity_id
_entity_poly.type
_entity_poly.pdbx_seq_one_letter_code
_entity_poly.pdbx_strand_id
1 'polypeptide(L)'
;MIPSSRTPEGDHLRCYLCNAIAWIEASRPTGDVTCPSCGTLNWVGSPGEFAIERVKAVIRSLVAEIATLVAENAPREKLAKRLVEVLPPCLAAHGAMLWRCSRRHWWSRGRKVIVECTYGDVDLSQPFAQQIANDLDHKSVLIEDNNRNVLMIGVPVVVGTNTVAVIQILQRLSPSDAARRGYIRFTEQLAGMVAASEAFAN
;
A
#
# COMPACT_ATOMS: atom_id res chain seq x y z
N MET A 1 5.85 -12.27 50.50
CA MET A 1 4.56 -12.24 49.78
C MET A 1 4.72 -13.05 48.52
N ILE A 2 4.13 -14.24 48.46
CA ILE A 2 4.16 -15.10 47.27
C ILE A 2 2.89 -14.75 46.50
N PRO A 3 2.96 -14.10 45.32
CA PRO A 3 1.77 -13.79 44.55
C PRO A 3 1.10 -15.10 44.13
N SER A 4 -0.20 -15.20 44.40
CA SER A 4 -1.05 -16.32 44.00
C SER A 4 -0.85 -16.60 42.51
N SER A 5 -0.40 -17.82 42.18
CA SER A 5 -0.22 -18.32 40.80
C SER A 5 -1.56 -18.58 40.11
N ARG A 6 -2.39 -17.54 40.00
CA ARG A 6 -3.61 -17.62 39.20
C ARG A 6 -3.22 -17.58 37.73
N THR A 7 -3.97 -18.36 36.95
CA THR A 7 -4.05 -18.33 35.49
C THR A 7 -3.75 -16.92 34.98
N PRO A 8 -2.91 -16.74 33.93
CA PRO A 8 -2.68 -15.42 33.38
C PRO A 8 -4.00 -14.84 32.87
N GLU A 9 -4.65 -14.05 33.72
CA GLU A 9 -5.83 -13.27 33.39
C GLU A 9 -5.37 -12.02 32.62
N GLY A 10 -6.14 -11.63 31.61
CA GLY A 10 -5.83 -10.48 30.75
C GLY A 10 -5.42 -10.85 29.33
N ASP A 11 -5.21 -9.83 28.51
CA ASP A 11 -4.84 -9.95 27.12
C ASP A 11 -3.31 -9.98 26.96
N HIS A 12 -2.83 -10.68 25.94
CA HIS A 12 -1.40 -10.76 25.64
C HIS A 12 -0.89 -9.45 25.05
N LEU A 13 0.01 -8.77 25.78
CA LEU A 13 0.70 -7.55 25.34
C LEU A 13 2.15 -7.87 24.96
N ARG A 14 2.60 -7.37 23.81
CA ARG A 14 4.03 -7.19 23.49
C ARG A 14 4.29 -5.70 23.32
N CYS A 15 5.10 -5.10 24.20
CA CYS A 15 5.34 -3.67 24.14
C CYS A 15 6.17 -3.29 22.91
N TYR A 16 5.72 -2.31 22.12
CA TYR A 16 6.46 -1.86 20.92
C TYR A 16 7.75 -1.09 21.25
N LEU A 17 7.91 -0.59 22.48
CA LEU A 17 9.10 0.16 22.91
C LEU A 17 10.18 -0.74 23.51
N CYS A 18 9.86 -1.50 24.58
CA CYS A 18 10.84 -2.33 25.29
C CYS A 18 10.80 -3.82 24.91
N ASN A 19 9.86 -4.23 24.05
CA ASN A 19 9.64 -5.62 23.63
C ASN A 19 9.30 -6.61 24.77
N ALA A 20 9.00 -6.12 25.98
CA ALA A 20 8.54 -6.95 27.09
C ALA A 20 7.18 -7.58 26.77
N ILE A 21 7.02 -8.84 27.19
CA ILE A 21 5.76 -9.59 27.10
C ILE A 21 5.07 -9.53 28.45
N ALA A 22 3.78 -9.18 28.46
CA ALA A 22 2.97 -9.14 29.67
C ALA A 22 1.55 -9.68 29.39
N TRP A 23 0.90 -10.16 30.44
CA TRP A 23 -0.54 -10.43 30.46
C TRP A 23 -1.20 -9.33 31.26
N ILE A 24 -2.08 -8.57 30.63
CA ILE A 24 -2.62 -7.36 31.24
C ILE A 24 -4.07 -7.15 30.82
N GLU A 25 -4.91 -6.74 31.76
CA GLU A 25 -6.28 -6.39 31.48
C GLU A 25 -6.32 -4.98 30.89
N ALA A 26 -6.53 -4.89 29.57
CA ALA A 26 -6.62 -3.61 28.89
C ALA A 26 -7.91 -2.89 29.27
N SER A 27 -7.88 -1.56 29.25
CA SER A 27 -9.11 -0.77 29.41
C SER A 27 -10.11 -1.16 28.31
N ARG A 28 -11.40 -1.15 28.63
CA ARG A 28 -12.47 -1.32 27.64
C ARG A 28 -13.32 -0.06 27.57
N PRO A 29 -13.73 0.39 26.36
CA PRO A 29 -13.61 -0.28 25.07
C PRO A 29 -12.34 0.05 24.27
N THR A 30 -11.49 0.96 24.76
CA THR A 30 -10.36 1.54 24.00
C THR A 30 -9.20 0.57 23.81
N GLY A 31 -9.03 -0.40 24.69
CA GLY A 31 -7.96 -1.39 24.65
C GLY A 31 -6.60 -0.82 25.05
N ASP A 32 -6.54 0.38 25.65
CA ASP A 32 -5.27 0.96 26.05
C ASP A 32 -4.75 0.37 27.36
N VAL A 33 -3.43 0.28 27.48
CA VAL A 33 -2.76 -0.27 28.65
C VAL A 33 -1.33 0.24 28.80
N THR A 34 -0.89 0.43 30.04
CA THR A 34 0.49 0.82 30.32
C THR A 34 1.38 -0.41 30.42
N CYS A 35 2.51 -0.42 29.69
CA CYS A 35 3.49 -1.49 29.80
C CYS A 35 4.08 -1.51 31.23
N PRO A 36 4.01 -2.64 31.96
CA PRO A 36 4.52 -2.71 33.33
C PRO A 36 6.06 -2.63 33.41
N SER A 37 6.77 -2.87 32.29
CA SER A 37 8.23 -2.84 32.26
C SER A 37 8.82 -1.44 32.01
N CYS A 38 8.19 -0.62 31.17
CA CYS A 38 8.75 0.69 30.78
C CYS A 38 7.79 1.87 30.93
N GLY A 39 6.53 1.64 31.32
CA GLY A 39 5.53 2.71 31.50
C GLY A 39 4.94 3.27 30.21
N THR A 40 5.29 2.74 29.04
CA THR A 40 4.73 3.21 27.75
C THR A 40 3.29 2.75 27.56
N LEU A 41 2.43 3.64 27.05
CA LEU A 41 1.06 3.31 26.68
C LEU A 41 1.05 2.45 25.41
N ASN A 42 0.34 1.32 25.45
CA ASN A 42 0.14 0.38 24.35
C ASN A 42 -1.36 0.20 24.14
N TRP A 43 -1.74 -0.32 22.97
CA TRP A 43 -3.11 -0.75 22.70
C TRP A 43 -3.11 -2.27 22.49
N VAL A 44 -3.85 -2.99 23.33
CA VAL A 44 -4.02 -4.43 23.30
C VAL A 44 -5.38 -4.77 22.70
N GLY A 45 -5.37 -5.77 21.83
CA GLY A 45 -6.53 -6.21 21.07
C GLY A 45 -6.17 -6.30 19.59
N SER A 46 -6.69 -7.31 18.91
CA SER A 46 -6.82 -7.24 17.45
C SER A 46 -7.58 -5.96 17.12
N PRO A 47 -7.27 -5.23 16.04
CA PRO A 47 -8.13 -4.15 15.58
C PRO A 47 -9.54 -4.72 15.58
N GLY A 48 -10.41 -4.22 16.46
CA GLY A 48 -11.71 -4.83 16.68
C GLY A 48 -12.43 -4.99 15.35
N GLU A 49 -13.39 -5.91 15.24
CA GLU A 49 -14.18 -6.10 14.02
C GLU A 49 -14.69 -4.76 13.44
N PHE A 50 -15.04 -3.82 14.32
CA PHE A 50 -15.36 -2.42 14.01
C PHE A 50 -14.23 -1.63 13.32
N ALA A 51 -12.97 -1.80 13.72
CA ALA A 51 -11.83 -1.16 13.06
C ALA A 51 -11.62 -1.74 11.65
N ILE A 52 -11.74 -3.06 11.48
CA ILE A 52 -11.62 -3.70 10.16
C ILE A 52 -12.74 -3.20 9.22
N GLU A 53 -13.98 -3.18 9.67
CA GLU A 53 -15.09 -2.70 8.84
C GLU A 53 -14.99 -1.21 8.53
N ARG A 54 -14.51 -0.38 9.46
CA ARG A 54 -14.20 1.03 9.18
C ARG A 54 -13.12 1.18 8.11
N VAL A 55 -12.02 0.42 8.21
CA VAL A 55 -10.94 0.44 7.21
C VAL A 55 -11.47 0.00 5.84
N LYS A 56 -12.27 -1.08 5.79
CA LYS A 56 -12.91 -1.51 4.54
C LYS A 56 -13.85 -0.45 3.98
N ALA A 57 -14.63 0.23 4.81
CA ALA A 57 -15.54 1.28 4.38
C ALA A 57 -14.76 2.47 3.77
N VAL A 58 -13.65 2.87 4.40
CA VAL A 58 -12.75 3.90 3.86
C VAL A 58 -12.17 3.46 2.51
N ILE A 59 -11.63 2.24 2.41
CA ILE A 59 -11.09 1.70 1.15
C ILE A 59 -12.17 1.69 0.06
N ARG A 60 -13.39 1.21 0.37
CA ARG A 60 -14.52 1.20 -0.58
C ARG A 60 -14.87 2.61 -1.04
N SER A 61 -14.91 3.59 -0.13
CA SER A 61 -15.19 4.99 -0.48
C SER A 61 -14.13 5.57 -1.41
N LEU A 62 -12.85 5.31 -1.16
CA LEU A 62 -11.77 5.83 -1.98
C LEU A 62 -11.71 5.14 -3.36
N VAL A 63 -11.99 3.84 -3.42
CA VAL A 63 -12.14 3.10 -4.69
C VAL A 63 -13.33 3.64 -5.49
N ALA A 64 -14.47 3.90 -4.85
CA ALA A 64 -15.64 4.47 -5.50
C ALA A 64 -15.34 5.85 -6.09
N GLU A 65 -14.55 6.68 -5.41
CA GLU A 65 -14.14 7.98 -5.93
C GLU A 65 -13.28 7.87 -7.20
N ILE A 66 -12.32 6.94 -7.23
CA ILE A 66 -11.54 6.65 -8.45
C ILE A 66 -12.46 6.16 -9.57
N ALA A 67 -13.40 5.26 -9.27
CA ALA A 67 -14.36 4.76 -10.24
C ALA A 67 -15.24 5.88 -10.81
N THR A 68 -15.68 6.83 -9.99
CA THR A 68 -16.42 8.02 -10.43
C THR A 68 -15.57 8.87 -11.37
N LEU A 69 -14.31 9.15 -11.03
CA LEU A 69 -13.41 9.91 -11.91
C LEU A 69 -13.19 9.21 -13.26
N VAL A 70 -13.09 7.88 -13.26
CA VAL A 70 -12.98 7.09 -14.49
C VAL A 70 -14.26 7.21 -15.31
N ALA A 71 -15.44 7.05 -14.68
CA ALA A 71 -16.74 7.12 -15.35
C ALA A 71 -17.05 8.52 -15.93
N GLU A 72 -16.59 9.57 -15.26
CA GLU A 72 -16.72 10.95 -15.72
C GLU A 72 -15.66 11.36 -16.76
N ASN A 73 -14.79 10.43 -17.18
CA ASN A 73 -13.65 10.72 -18.07
C ASN A 73 -12.81 11.89 -17.57
N ALA A 74 -12.52 11.90 -16.25
CA ALA A 74 -11.70 12.94 -15.65
C ALA A 74 -10.35 13.07 -16.38
N PRO A 75 -9.80 14.31 -16.48
CA PRO A 75 -8.49 14.52 -17.08
C PRO A 75 -7.43 13.63 -16.43
N ARG A 76 -6.50 13.14 -17.25
CA ARG A 76 -5.44 12.20 -16.85
C ARG A 76 -4.70 12.67 -15.60
N GLU A 77 -4.35 13.95 -15.54
CA GLU A 77 -3.62 14.55 -14.43
C GLU A 77 -4.43 14.50 -13.12
N LYS A 78 -5.74 14.73 -13.20
CA LYS A 78 -6.65 14.66 -12.04
C LYS A 78 -6.78 13.23 -11.54
N LEU A 79 -6.96 12.27 -12.46
CA LEU A 79 -7.07 10.84 -12.13
C LEU A 79 -5.75 10.30 -11.55
N ALA A 80 -4.62 10.64 -12.19
CA ALA A 80 -3.27 10.26 -11.75
C ALA A 80 -2.97 10.78 -10.34
N LYS A 81 -3.25 12.06 -10.10
CA LYS A 81 -3.06 12.68 -8.78
C LYS A 81 -3.91 12.00 -7.73
N ARG A 82 -5.20 11.79 -8.01
CA ARG A 82 -6.08 11.17 -7.02
C ARG A 82 -5.69 9.72 -6.72
N LEU A 83 -5.29 8.97 -7.74
CA LEU A 83 -4.81 7.60 -7.59
C LEU A 83 -3.61 7.51 -6.61
N VAL A 84 -2.58 8.33 -6.79
CA VAL A 84 -1.39 8.28 -5.94
C VAL A 84 -1.66 8.81 -4.53
N GLU A 85 -2.63 9.72 -4.34
CA GLU A 85 -3.07 10.18 -3.01
C GLU A 85 -3.85 9.11 -2.22
N VAL A 86 -4.61 8.26 -2.93
CA VAL A 86 -5.45 7.22 -2.32
C VAL A 86 -4.64 6.00 -1.88
N LEU A 87 -3.60 5.64 -2.62
CA LEU A 87 -2.86 4.38 -2.41
C LEU A 87 -2.18 4.29 -1.03
N PRO A 88 -1.36 5.27 -0.58
CA PRO A 88 -0.66 5.18 0.68
C PRO A 88 -1.56 5.02 1.93
N PRO A 89 -2.65 5.80 2.11
CA PRO A 89 -3.53 5.57 3.26
C PRO A 89 -4.28 4.24 3.20
N CYS A 90 -4.64 3.74 2.01
CA CYS A 90 -5.28 2.42 1.87
C CYS A 90 -4.34 1.28 2.26
N LEU A 91 -3.05 1.42 1.96
CA LEU A 91 -2.06 0.36 2.10
C LEU A 91 -1.16 0.54 3.33
N ALA A 92 -1.32 1.62 4.10
CA ALA A 92 -0.37 2.06 5.11
C ALA A 92 1.08 2.17 4.58
N ALA A 93 1.23 2.54 3.31
CA ALA A 93 2.51 2.66 2.63
C ALA A 93 3.19 4.01 2.94
N HIS A 94 4.50 4.10 2.69
CA HIS A 94 5.29 5.33 2.83
C HIS A 94 4.96 6.34 1.72
N GLY A 95 4.72 5.86 0.50
CA GLY A 95 4.33 6.71 -0.61
C GLY A 95 4.03 5.92 -1.88
N ALA A 96 3.61 6.65 -2.91
CA ALA A 96 3.23 6.11 -4.20
C ALA A 96 3.63 7.05 -5.35
N MET A 97 3.90 6.47 -6.51
CA MET A 97 4.26 7.17 -7.73
C MET A 97 3.51 6.55 -8.91
N LEU A 98 3.13 7.41 -9.86
CA LEU A 98 2.66 7.00 -11.17
C LEU A 98 3.69 7.41 -12.20
N TRP A 99 4.14 6.44 -12.99
CA TRP A 99 5.09 6.63 -14.08
C TRP A 99 4.38 6.50 -15.40
N ARG A 100 4.44 7.52 -16.25
CA ARG A 100 3.96 7.45 -17.63
C ARG A 100 4.98 6.74 -18.51
N CYS A 101 4.52 5.79 -19.32
CA CYS A 101 5.35 5.13 -20.31
C CYS A 101 5.22 5.84 -21.66
N SER A 102 6.35 6.09 -22.34
CA SER A 102 6.34 6.51 -23.73
C SER A 102 5.84 5.38 -24.63
N ARG A 103 5.23 5.72 -25.77
CA ARG A 103 4.99 4.73 -26.83
C ARG A 103 6.33 4.10 -27.24
N ARG A 104 6.31 2.80 -27.49
CA ARG A 104 7.48 2.07 -27.98
C ARG A 104 7.71 2.48 -29.44
N HIS A 105 8.85 3.11 -29.72
CA HIS A 105 9.25 3.32 -31.10
C HIS A 105 9.89 2.03 -31.62
N TRP A 106 9.67 1.68 -32.88
CA TRP A 106 10.20 0.45 -33.46
C TRP A 106 11.74 0.36 -33.38
N TRP A 107 12.43 1.51 -33.36
CA TRP A 107 13.89 1.58 -33.21
C TRP A 107 14.38 1.70 -31.75
N SER A 108 13.50 1.90 -30.76
CA SER A 108 13.92 2.09 -29.37
C SER A 108 14.08 0.74 -28.64
N ARG A 109 15.17 0.59 -27.89
CA ARG A 109 15.46 -0.61 -27.08
C ARG A 109 14.55 -0.79 -25.85
N GLY A 110 13.51 0.02 -25.70
CA GLY A 110 12.57 -0.02 -24.57
C GLY A 110 11.62 1.16 -24.58
N ARG A 111 10.67 1.16 -23.62
CA ARG A 111 9.85 2.34 -23.30
C ARG A 111 10.70 3.31 -22.48
N LYS A 112 10.42 4.61 -22.49
CA LYS A 112 10.93 5.53 -21.47
C LYS A 112 9.85 5.71 -20.41
N VAL A 113 10.23 5.77 -19.14
CA VAL A 113 9.32 6.13 -18.05
C VAL A 113 9.58 7.57 -17.60
N ILE A 114 8.50 8.31 -17.35
CA ILE A 114 8.53 9.69 -16.86
C ILE A 114 7.62 9.76 -15.64
N VAL A 115 8.09 10.35 -14.54
CA VAL A 115 7.25 10.57 -13.37
C VAL A 115 6.08 11.47 -13.77
N GLU A 116 4.86 10.98 -13.57
CA GLU A 116 3.64 11.73 -13.84
C GLU A 116 3.08 12.35 -12.55
N CYS A 117 3.04 11.58 -11.47
CA CYS A 117 2.60 12.07 -10.18
C CYS A 117 3.25 11.30 -9.03
N THR A 118 3.33 11.93 -7.86
CA THR A 118 3.87 11.33 -6.64
C THR A 118 3.12 11.79 -5.39
N TYR A 119 3.17 10.98 -4.34
CA TYR A 119 2.64 11.32 -3.01
C TYR A 119 3.43 10.61 -1.91
N GLY A 120 3.71 11.31 -0.80
CA GLY A 120 4.46 10.76 0.34
C GLY A 120 5.96 10.61 0.06
N ASP A 121 6.57 9.59 0.66
CA ASP A 121 7.97 9.24 0.37
C ASP A 121 8.11 8.69 -1.05
N VAL A 122 9.14 9.13 -1.77
CA VAL A 122 9.28 8.81 -3.20
C VAL A 122 10.65 8.22 -3.50
N ASP A 123 10.66 7.30 -4.46
CA ASP A 123 11.88 6.87 -5.13
C ASP A 123 11.83 7.31 -6.59
N LEU A 124 12.47 8.42 -6.91
CA LEU A 124 12.54 8.92 -8.28
C LEU A 124 13.55 8.15 -9.14
N SER A 125 14.13 7.06 -8.62
CA SER A 125 14.94 6.15 -9.42
C SER A 125 14.07 5.46 -10.48
N GLN A 126 14.42 5.66 -11.75
CA GLN A 126 13.72 5.04 -12.87
C GLN A 126 13.92 3.52 -13.04
N PRO A 127 15.03 2.86 -12.61
CA PRO A 127 15.30 1.47 -12.99
C PRO A 127 14.17 0.49 -12.69
N PHE A 128 13.52 0.60 -11.52
CA PHE A 128 12.44 -0.29 -11.12
C PHE A 128 11.19 -0.12 -12.00
N ALA A 129 10.70 1.12 -12.15
CA ALA A 129 9.57 1.41 -13.04
C ALA A 129 9.88 1.06 -14.50
N GLN A 130 11.12 1.28 -14.94
CA GLN A 130 11.59 0.98 -16.28
C GLN A 130 11.63 -0.52 -16.57
N GLN A 131 12.02 -1.34 -15.59
CA GLN A 131 11.98 -2.79 -15.66
C GLN A 131 10.54 -3.28 -15.89
N ILE A 132 9.59 -2.81 -15.08
CA ILE A 132 8.18 -3.20 -15.17
C ILE A 132 7.56 -2.73 -16.49
N ALA A 133 7.87 -1.51 -16.93
CA ALA A 133 7.39 -0.97 -18.20
C ALA A 133 7.86 -1.78 -19.43
N ASN A 134 9.01 -2.45 -19.33
CA ASN A 134 9.58 -3.26 -20.40
C ASN A 134 9.20 -4.75 -20.30
N ASP A 135 8.56 -5.18 -19.20
CA ASP A 135 8.09 -6.56 -19.07
C ASP A 135 6.93 -6.82 -20.03
N LEU A 136 7.09 -7.83 -20.89
CA LEU A 136 6.11 -8.24 -21.89
C LEU A 136 5.01 -9.12 -21.29
N ASP A 137 5.27 -9.76 -20.15
CA ASP A 137 4.28 -10.56 -19.44
C ASP A 137 3.39 -9.70 -18.54
N HIS A 138 3.67 -8.38 -18.47
CA HIS A 138 2.94 -7.41 -17.65
C HIS A 138 2.83 -7.85 -16.18
N LYS A 139 3.87 -8.47 -15.63
CA LYS A 139 3.82 -8.98 -14.25
C LYS A 139 3.96 -7.84 -13.25
N SER A 140 3.16 -7.92 -12.20
CA SER A 140 3.39 -7.15 -10.99
C SER A 140 4.64 -7.66 -10.30
N VAL A 141 5.49 -6.74 -9.85
CA VAL A 141 6.79 -7.06 -9.24
C VAL A 141 6.82 -6.55 -7.81
N LEU A 142 7.43 -7.35 -6.94
CA LEU A 142 7.64 -7.01 -5.53
C LEU A 142 9.11 -7.29 -5.20
N ILE A 143 9.82 -6.28 -4.70
CA ILE A 143 11.25 -6.34 -4.35
C ILE A 143 11.45 -5.72 -2.97
N GLU A 144 12.30 -6.33 -2.15
CA GLU A 144 12.75 -5.76 -0.89
C GLU A 144 13.99 -4.89 -1.14
N ASP A 145 13.92 -3.60 -0.79
CA ASP A 145 15.07 -2.71 -0.74
C ASP A 145 15.58 -2.66 0.71
N ASN A 146 16.57 -3.51 1.01
CA ASN A 146 17.18 -3.60 2.32
C ASN A 146 17.88 -2.30 2.76
N ASN A 147 18.35 -1.48 1.81
CA ASN A 147 19.03 -0.23 2.17
C ASN A 147 18.04 0.81 2.70
N ARG A 148 16.84 0.83 2.12
CA ARG A 148 15.76 1.76 2.51
C ARG A 148 14.80 1.16 3.53
N ASN A 149 14.94 -0.12 3.83
CA ASN A 149 14.03 -0.86 4.71
C ASN A 149 12.57 -0.79 4.21
N VAL A 150 12.37 -0.87 2.87
CA VAL A 150 11.04 -0.82 2.22
C VAL A 150 10.82 -2.00 1.27
N LEU A 151 9.55 -2.29 1.04
CA LEU A 151 9.03 -3.21 0.04
C LEU A 151 8.55 -2.38 -1.16
N MET A 152 9.22 -2.51 -2.31
CA MET A 152 8.80 -1.86 -3.55
C MET A 152 7.78 -2.74 -4.26
N ILE A 153 6.60 -2.20 -4.52
CA ILE A 153 5.55 -2.87 -5.32
C ILE A 153 5.42 -2.09 -6.61
N GLY A 154 5.40 -2.79 -7.73
CA GLY A 154 5.26 -2.21 -9.04
C GLY A 154 4.21 -2.93 -9.87
N VAL A 155 3.20 -2.19 -10.35
CA VAL A 155 2.06 -2.74 -11.08
C VAL A 155 1.89 -2.00 -12.41
N PRO A 156 1.92 -2.70 -13.55
CA PRO A 156 1.70 -2.06 -14.84
C PRO A 156 0.22 -1.68 -15.03
N VAL A 157 -0.01 -0.51 -15.62
CA VAL A 157 -1.31 -0.10 -16.16
C VAL A 157 -1.30 -0.46 -17.64
N VAL A 158 -2.13 -1.42 -18.03
CA VAL A 158 -2.11 -2.02 -19.37
C VAL A 158 -3.38 -1.71 -20.14
N VAL A 159 -3.25 -1.08 -21.30
CA VAL A 159 -4.35 -0.84 -22.25
C VAL A 159 -4.11 -1.69 -23.49
N GLY A 160 -5.00 -2.65 -23.75
CA GLY A 160 -4.78 -3.68 -24.77
C GLY A 160 -3.55 -4.53 -24.43
N THR A 161 -2.50 -4.46 -25.27
CA THR A 161 -1.21 -5.13 -25.05
C THR A 161 -0.09 -4.17 -24.66
N ASN A 162 -0.44 -2.95 -24.25
CA ASN A 162 0.53 -1.88 -24.03
C ASN A 162 0.52 -1.40 -22.59
N THR A 163 1.68 -1.48 -21.91
CA THR A 163 1.92 -0.80 -20.64
C THR A 163 1.99 0.71 -20.84
N VAL A 164 0.94 1.44 -20.47
CA VAL A 164 0.85 2.91 -20.64
C VAL A 164 1.34 3.68 -19.41
N ALA A 165 1.34 3.03 -18.26
CA ALA A 165 1.90 3.56 -17.03
C ALA A 165 2.36 2.44 -16.08
N VAL A 166 3.09 2.80 -15.02
CA VAL A 166 3.45 1.92 -13.90
C VAL A 166 3.07 2.61 -12.59
N ILE A 167 2.30 1.92 -11.75
CA ILE A 167 2.07 2.32 -10.37
C ILE A 167 3.20 1.73 -9.53
N GLN A 168 3.94 2.57 -8.83
CA GLN A 168 4.97 2.15 -7.88
C GLN A 168 4.59 2.56 -6.47
N ILE A 169 4.72 1.67 -5.51
CA ILE A 169 4.40 1.90 -4.09
C ILE A 169 5.62 1.55 -3.24
N LEU A 170 5.95 2.41 -2.28
CA LEU A 170 6.95 2.16 -1.25
C LEU A 170 6.25 1.69 0.02
N GLN A 171 6.19 0.38 0.21
CA GLN A 171 5.51 -0.27 1.33
C GLN A 171 6.49 -0.58 2.48
N ARG A 172 6.00 -0.73 3.71
CA ARG A 172 6.78 -1.17 4.87
C ARG A 172 7.24 -2.63 4.69
N LEU A 173 8.40 -3.01 5.22
CA LEU A 173 8.97 -4.37 5.07
C LEU A 173 8.26 -5.51 5.84
N SER A 174 7.30 -5.20 6.71
CA SER A 174 6.70 -6.17 7.65
C SER A 174 5.32 -6.78 7.31
N PRO A 175 4.86 -6.93 6.04
CA PRO A 175 3.65 -7.68 5.77
C PRO A 175 3.92 -9.18 5.72
N SER A 176 3.01 -9.96 6.31
CA SER A 176 2.88 -11.39 6.03
C SER A 176 2.69 -11.63 4.52
N ASP A 177 3.01 -12.82 4.02
CA ASP A 177 2.81 -13.14 2.59
C ASP A 177 1.37 -12.94 2.12
N ALA A 178 0.40 -13.19 3.01
CA ALA A 178 -1.00 -12.92 2.74
C ALA A 178 -1.27 -11.42 2.51
N ALA A 179 -0.69 -10.55 3.34
CA ALA A 179 -0.79 -9.10 3.18
C ALA A 179 -0.07 -8.62 1.91
N ARG A 180 1.13 -9.15 1.60
CA ARG A 180 1.87 -8.86 0.36
C ARG A 180 1.02 -9.12 -0.88
N ARG A 181 0.38 -10.31 -0.95
CA ARG A 181 -0.54 -10.66 -2.04
C ARG A 181 -1.76 -9.75 -2.08
N GLY A 182 -2.30 -9.37 -0.92
CA GLY A 182 -3.40 -8.42 -0.82
C GLY A 182 -3.07 -7.05 -1.43
N TYR A 183 -1.86 -6.53 -1.15
CA TYR A 183 -1.41 -5.25 -1.69
C TYR A 183 -1.26 -5.27 -3.21
N ILE A 184 -0.67 -6.33 -3.76
CA ILE A 184 -0.55 -6.50 -5.22
C ILE A 184 -1.94 -6.53 -5.86
N ARG A 185 -2.83 -7.41 -5.39
CA ARG A 185 -4.18 -7.56 -5.96
C ARG A 185 -5.00 -6.28 -5.90
N PHE A 186 -4.93 -5.57 -4.78
CA PHE A 186 -5.61 -4.28 -4.65
C PHE A 186 -5.08 -3.25 -5.64
N THR A 187 -3.76 -3.19 -5.82
CA THR A 187 -3.13 -2.25 -6.75
C THR A 187 -3.42 -2.63 -8.21
N GLU A 188 -3.42 -3.92 -8.54
CA GLU A 188 -3.83 -4.44 -9.86
C GLU A 188 -5.28 -4.09 -10.18
N GLN A 189 -6.19 -4.19 -9.21
CA GLN A 189 -7.58 -3.78 -9.39
C GLN A 189 -7.70 -2.29 -9.74
N LEU A 190 -6.98 -1.42 -9.02
CA LEU A 190 -6.95 0.01 -9.32
C LEU A 190 -6.29 0.30 -10.67
N ALA A 191 -5.21 -0.40 -11.02
CA ALA A 191 -4.57 -0.29 -12.33
C ALA A 191 -5.54 -0.65 -13.45
N GLY A 192 -6.35 -1.70 -13.28
CA GLY A 192 -7.39 -2.10 -14.23
C GLY A 192 -8.49 -1.04 -14.40
N MET A 193 -8.93 -0.41 -13.31
CA MET A 193 -9.90 0.70 -13.38
C MET A 193 -9.34 1.90 -14.15
N VAL A 194 -8.09 2.27 -13.87
CA VAL A 194 -7.42 3.39 -14.54
C VAL A 194 -7.16 3.09 -16.01
N ALA A 195 -6.79 1.85 -16.34
CA ALA A 195 -6.61 1.40 -17.72
C ALA A 195 -7.91 1.43 -18.54
N ALA A 196 -9.07 1.28 -17.90
CA ALA A 196 -10.37 1.40 -18.56
C ALA A 196 -10.75 2.86 -18.89
N SER A 197 -10.04 3.85 -18.35
CA SER A 197 -10.27 5.27 -18.64
C SER A 197 -9.71 5.67 -20.01
N GLU A 198 -10.50 6.43 -20.78
CA GLU A 198 -10.05 7.02 -22.05
C GLU A 198 -8.82 7.91 -21.89
N ALA A 199 -8.62 8.51 -20.70
CA ALA A 199 -7.49 9.36 -20.37
C ALA A 199 -6.13 8.63 -20.47
N PHE A 200 -6.13 7.30 -20.35
CA PHE A 200 -4.94 6.46 -20.44
C PHE A 200 -4.84 5.68 -21.76
N ALA A 201 -5.88 5.72 -22.59
CA ALA A 201 -5.90 5.05 -23.89
C ALA A 201 -5.10 5.79 -24.98
N ASN A 202 -4.85 7.08 -24.79
CA ASN A 202 -4.16 7.96 -25.75
C ASN A 202 -2.69 8.21 -25.38
#